data_AF-A0A359LUX1-F1
#
_entry.id   AF-A0A359LUX1-F1
#
_cell.length_a   1.000
_cell.length_b   1.000
_cell.length_c   1.000
_cell.angle_alpha   90.00
_cell.angle_beta   90.00
_cell.angle_gamma   90.00
#
_symmetry.space_group_name_H-M   'P 1'
#
loop_
_entity.id
_entity.type
_entity.pdbx_description
1 polymer ?
#
loop_
_entity_poly.entity_id
_entity_poly.type
_entity_poly.pdbx_seq_one_letter_code
_entity_poly.pdbx_strand_id
1 'polypeptide(L)'
;MGVLVRIERQKAFLRRGEWSCADSRLESRLNETTRAWIQETGGPPLDSSDLEHAVAQEMAKRFRGRVVSKAKSSAVLQRRIYLSQRQMELNFDPRP
;
A
#
# COMPACT_ATOMS: atom_id res chain seq x y z
N MET A 1 -5.24 6.75 -9.40
CA MET A 1 -4.54 7.92 -8.84
C MET A 1 -3.78 7.44 -7.61
N GLY A 2 -2.83 8.20 -7.06
CA GLY A 2 -1.87 7.67 -6.08
C GLY A 2 -1.33 8.71 -5.11
N VAL A 3 -0.55 8.26 -4.13
CA VAL A 3 -0.04 9.07 -3.02
C VAL A 3 1.48 9.15 -3.10
N LEU A 4 2.04 10.35 -3.01
CA LEU A 4 3.48 10.55 -2.98
C LEU A 4 3.95 10.68 -1.53
N VAL A 5 4.89 9.84 -1.14
CA VAL A 5 5.55 9.87 0.17
C VAL A 5 7.03 10.18 -0.03
N ARG A 6 7.59 10.95 0.89
CA ARG A 6 9.04 11.17 0.99
C ARG A 6 9.56 10.45 2.22
N ILE A 7 10.48 9.54 2.01
CA ILE A 7 11.19 8.79 3.05
C ILE A 7 12.64 9.20 2.93
N GLU A 8 13.15 9.91 3.94
CA GLU A 8 14.48 10.52 3.92
C GLU A 8 14.71 11.40 2.67
N ARG A 9 15.65 10.98 1.81
CA ARG A 9 16.00 11.63 0.52
C ARG A 9 15.26 11.04 -0.68
N GLN A 10 14.51 9.96 -0.49
CA GLN A 10 13.81 9.24 -1.55
C GLN A 10 12.34 9.63 -1.63
N LYS A 11 11.80 9.60 -2.86
CA LYS A 11 10.36 9.74 -3.11
C LYS A 11 9.82 8.38 -3.53
N ALA A 12 8.73 7.97 -2.90
CA ALA A 12 8.00 6.76 -3.23
C ALA A 12 6.56 7.13 -3.59
N PHE A 13 6.02 6.48 -4.62
CA PHE A 13 4.66 6.71 -5.10
C PHE A 13 3.84 5.45 -4.89
N LEU A 14 2.77 5.55 -4.12
CA LEU A 14 1.81 4.47 -3.90
C LEU A 14 0.67 4.60 -4.90
N ARG A 15 0.41 3.56 -5.66
CA ARG A 15 -0.75 3.49 -6.55
C ARG A 15 -1.21 2.06 -6.70
N ARG A 16 -2.52 1.85 -6.64
CA ARG A 16 -3.16 0.53 -6.74
C ARG A 16 -2.60 -0.46 -5.71
N GLY A 17 -2.27 0.04 -4.52
CA GLY A 17 -1.72 -0.76 -3.43
C GLY A 17 -0.27 -1.23 -3.65
N GLU A 18 0.43 -0.71 -4.66
CA GLU A 18 1.85 -0.97 -4.91
C GLU A 18 2.67 0.31 -4.82
N TRP A 19 3.87 0.19 -4.26
CA TRP A 19 4.84 1.26 -4.17
C TRP A 19 5.79 1.20 -5.36
N SER A 20 6.09 2.38 -5.92
CA SER A 20 7.15 2.58 -6.91
C SER A 20 8.16 3.61 -6.38
N CYS A 21 9.46 3.30 -6.45
CA CYS A 21 10.54 4.17 -6.01
C CYS A 21 11.75 4.07 -6.94
N ALA A 22 12.56 5.13 -7.01
CA ALA A 22 13.84 5.09 -7.74
C ALA A 22 14.88 4.17 -7.07
N ASP A 23 14.75 3.94 -5.77
CA ASP A 23 15.58 2.99 -5.01
C ASP A 23 14.84 1.65 -4.89
N SER A 24 15.34 0.62 -5.58
CA SER A 24 14.72 -0.71 -5.62
C SER A 24 14.70 -1.41 -4.26
N ARG A 25 15.67 -1.15 -3.38
CA ARG A 25 15.69 -1.73 -2.03
C ARG A 25 14.57 -1.13 -1.18
N LEU A 26 14.36 0.18 -1.30
CA LEU A 26 13.28 0.85 -0.61
C LEU A 26 11.91 0.43 -1.17
N GLU A 27 11.80 0.28 -2.49
CA GLU A 27 10.59 -0.21 -3.15
C GLU A 27 10.19 -1.60 -2.65
N SER A 28 11.10 -2.58 -2.68
CA SER A 28 10.83 -3.94 -2.19
C SER A 28 10.41 -3.92 -0.73
N ARG A 29 11.14 -3.21 0.13
CA ARG A 29 10.81 -3.11 1.56
C ARG A 29 9.44 -2.49 1.80
N LEU A 30 9.08 -1.45 1.06
CA LEU A 30 7.76 -0.81 1.19
C LEU A 30 6.65 -1.77 0.78
N ASN A 31 6.81 -2.48 -0.34
CA ASN A 31 5.82 -3.44 -0.81
C ASN A 31 5.66 -4.63 0.13
N GLU A 32 6.76 -5.23 0.59
CA GLU A 32 6.75 -6.33 1.57
C GLU A 32 6.10 -5.91 2.89
N THR A 33 6.53 -4.77 3.45
CA THR A 33 5.99 -4.26 4.73
C THR A 33 4.51 -3.91 4.61
N THR A 34 4.09 -3.36 3.47
CA THR A 34 2.68 -3.04 3.21
C THR A 34 1.84 -4.32 3.14
N ARG A 35 2.32 -5.34 2.41
CA ARG A 35 1.63 -6.62 2.29
C ARG A 35 1.51 -7.32 3.64
N ALA A 36 2.61 -7.42 4.39
CA ALA A 36 2.62 -8.01 5.73
C ALA A 36 1.64 -7.29 6.66
N TRP A 37 1.67 -5.96 6.69
CA TRP A 37 0.75 -5.17 7.51
C TRP A 37 -0.72 -5.40 7.13
N ILE A 38 -1.06 -5.45 5.84
CA ILE A 38 -2.42 -5.72 5.38
C ILE A 38 -2.87 -7.12 5.78
N GLN A 39 -1.99 -8.12 5.69
CA GLN A 39 -2.30 -9.49 6.12
C GLN A 39 -2.50 -9.60 7.63
N GLU A 40 -1.66 -8.93 8.43
CA GLU A 40 -1.71 -8.95 9.89
C GLU A 40 -2.91 -8.20 10.47
N THR A 41 -3.22 -7.02 9.92
CA THR A 41 -4.21 -6.10 10.51
C THR A 41 -5.53 -6.07 9.75
N GLY A 42 -5.59 -6.73 8.60
CA GLY A 42 -6.63 -6.52 7.62
C GLY A 42 -6.44 -5.24 6.79
N GLY A 43 -5.47 -4.37 7.05
CA GLY A 43 -5.20 -3.19 6.23
C GLY A 43 -6.11 -1.98 6.51
N PRO A 44 -6.20 -0.98 5.59
CA PRO A 44 -6.86 0.30 5.86
C PRO A 44 -8.40 0.16 5.95
N PRO A 45 -9.11 0.95 6.78
CA PRO A 45 -10.57 0.87 6.92
C PRO A 45 -11.29 1.00 5.58
N LEU A 46 -12.09 -0.02 5.17
CA LEU A 46 -12.69 -0.11 3.82
C LEU A 46 -13.75 0.95 3.52
N ASP A 47 -14.25 1.59 4.55
CA ASP A 47 -15.17 2.73 4.55
C ASP A 47 -14.47 4.08 4.34
N SER A 48 -13.13 4.10 4.41
CA SER A 48 -12.36 5.30 4.13
C SER A 48 -12.53 5.71 2.66
N SER A 49 -12.84 7.00 2.48
CA SER A 49 -12.88 7.63 1.16
C SER A 49 -11.52 7.66 0.44
N ASP A 50 -10.43 7.37 1.15
CA ASP A 50 -9.09 7.30 0.57
C ASP A 50 -8.20 6.26 1.27
N LEU A 51 -8.28 5.03 0.77
CA LEU A 51 -7.55 3.88 1.29
C LEU A 51 -6.04 4.02 1.07
N GLU A 52 -5.62 4.51 -0.09
CA GLU A 52 -4.20 4.71 -0.41
C GLU A 52 -3.57 5.75 0.53
N HIS A 53 -4.31 6.81 0.88
CA HIS A 53 -3.79 7.77 1.84
C HIS A 53 -3.59 7.16 3.24
N ALA A 54 -4.53 6.33 3.69
CA ALA A 54 -4.39 5.63 4.97
C ALA A 54 -3.17 4.70 4.97
N VAL A 55 -2.96 3.92 3.91
CA VAL A 55 -1.75 3.08 3.76
C VAL A 55 -0.49 3.91 3.72
N ALA A 56 -0.49 5.00 2.94
CA ALA A 56 0.65 5.88 2.83
C ALA A 56 1.01 6.56 4.15
N GLN A 57 0.01 6.93 4.97
CA GLN A 57 0.24 7.47 6.31
C GLN A 57 0.89 6.43 7.23
N GLU A 58 0.39 5.18 7.23
CA GLU A 58 0.99 4.14 8.08
C GLU A 58 2.41 3.78 7.64
N MET A 59 2.67 3.64 6.34
CA MET A 59 4.03 3.41 5.85
C MET A 59 4.94 4.62 6.11
N ALA A 60 4.43 5.85 6.01
CA ALA A 60 5.19 7.04 6.39
C ALA A 60 5.59 7.01 7.87
N LYS A 61 4.69 6.64 8.79
CA LYS A 61 5.02 6.49 10.22
C LYS A 61 6.11 5.44 10.44
N ARG A 62 5.98 4.25 9.83
CA ARG A 62 6.92 3.13 10.00
C ARG A 62 8.32 3.45 9.46
N PHE A 63 8.40 4.12 8.32
CA PHE A 63 9.66 4.46 7.66
C PHE A 63 10.19 5.86 8.00
N ARG A 64 9.62 6.53 9.01
CA ARG A 64 9.98 7.92 9.40
C ARG A 64 9.91 8.91 8.21
N GLY A 65 8.96 8.67 7.31
CA GLY A 65 8.67 9.50 6.16
C GLY A 65 7.55 10.50 6.40
N ARG A 66 7.20 11.23 5.34
CA ARG A 66 6.06 12.16 5.32
C ARG A 66 5.29 12.04 4.00
N VAL A 67 3.96 12.13 4.06
CA VAL A 67 3.12 12.23 2.87
C VAL A 67 3.29 13.64 2.28
N VAL A 68 3.68 13.72 1.00
CA VAL A 68 3.97 15.00 0.32
C VAL A 68 2.80 15.46 -0.53
N SER A 69 2.12 14.53 -1.20
CA SER A 69 0.99 14.86 -2.05
C SER A 69 0.00 13.71 -2.13
N LYS A 70 -1.28 14.08 -2.24
CA LYS A 70 -2.41 13.17 -2.44
C LYS A 70 -3.05 13.52 -3.78
N ALA A 71 -3.10 12.56 -4.69
CA ALA A 71 -3.95 12.67 -5.88
C ALA A 71 -5.34 12.09 -5.55
N LYS A 72 -6.41 12.80 -5.92
CA LYS A 72 -7.80 12.35 -5.70
C LYS A 72 -7.99 10.95 -6.28
N SER A 73 -8.70 10.03 -5.64
CA SER A 73 -8.94 8.69 -6.20
C SER A 73 -10.43 8.37 -6.27
N SER A 74 -10.79 7.37 -7.08
CA SER A 74 -12.15 6.79 -7.07
C SER A 74 -12.22 5.71 -6.00
N ALA A 75 -13.05 5.92 -4.98
CA ALA A 75 -13.22 5.02 -3.83
C ALA A 75 -13.66 3.60 -4.24
N VAL A 76 -14.47 3.47 -5.30
CA VAL A 76 -14.97 2.18 -5.80
C VAL A 76 -13.83 1.30 -6.31
N LEU A 77 -12.89 1.88 -7.06
CA LEU A 77 -11.72 1.17 -7.59
C LEU A 77 -10.75 0.78 -6.48
N GLN A 78 -10.51 1.67 -5.51
CA GLN A 78 -9.61 1.37 -4.39
C GLN A 78 -10.16 0.23 -3.53
N ARG A 79 -11.47 0.19 -3.25
CA ARG A 79 -12.09 -0.87 -2.45
C ARG A 79 -11.87 -2.25 -3.06
N ARG A 80 -12.02 -2.39 -4.38
CA ARG A 80 -11.79 -3.67 -5.09
C ARG A 80 -10.35 -4.16 -4.93
N ILE A 81 -9.38 -3.25 -5.08
CA ILE A 81 -7.94 -3.58 -5.00
C ILE A 81 -7.55 -4.01 -3.59
N TYR A 82 -7.94 -3.24 -2.58
CA TYR A 82 -7.60 -3.58 -1.19
C TYR A 82 -8.37 -4.80 -0.69
N LEU A 83 -9.59 -5.06 -1.17
CA LEU A 83 -10.27 -6.32 -0.92
C LEU A 83 -9.50 -7.52 -1.47
N SER A 84 -8.99 -7.45 -2.71
CA SER A 84 -8.18 -8.54 -3.26
C SER A 84 -6.88 -8.77 -2.50
N GLN A 85 -6.25 -7.71 -1.98
CA GLN A 85 -4.99 -7.84 -1.22
C GLN A 85 -5.17 -8.46 0.18
N ARG A 86 -6.39 -8.45 0.73
CA ARG A 86 -6.74 -9.09 2.01
C ARG A 86 -7.05 -10.57 1.86
N GLN A 87 -7.31 -11.03 0.65
CA GLN A 87 -7.59 -12.45 0.42
C GLN A 87 -6.28 -13.23 0.58
N MET A 88 -6.32 -14.29 1.37
CA MET A 88 -5.22 -15.25 1.40
C MET A 88 -5.11 -15.87 0.00
N GLU A 89 -3.89 -15.93 -0.54
CA GLU A 89 -3.60 -16.85 -1.64
C GLU A 89 -3.75 -18.27 -1.08
N LEU A 90 -4.94 -18.85 -1.26
CA LEU A 90 -5.17 -20.26 -1.02
C LEU A 90 -4.42 -21.00 -2.12
N ASN A 91 -3.19 -21.39 -1.82
CA ASN A 91 -2.39 -22.22 -2.69
C ASN A 91 -2.99 -23.64 -2.61
N PHE A 92 -4.02 -23.89 -3.40
CA PHE A 92 -4.54 -25.23 -3.60
C PHE A 92 -3.50 -25.99 -4.41
N ASP A 93 -2.55 -26.64 -3.73
CA ASP A 93 -1.62 -27.56 -4.37
C ASP A 93 -2.44 -28.74 -4.92
N PRO A 94 -2.56 -28.91 -6.25
CA PRO A 94 -3.42 -29.94 -6.84
C PRO A 94 -2.70 -31.29 -6.94
N ARG A 95 -1.66 -31.52 -6.13
CA ARG A 95 -0.93 -32.78 -6.16
C ARG A 95 -1.76 -33.89 -5.50
N PRO A 96 -2.04 -34.99 -6.23
CA PRO A 96 -2.86 -36.11 -5.74
C PRO A 96 -2.18 -36.93 -4.64
#